data_AF-A0A3M1PDS5-F1
#
_entry.id   AF-A0A3M1PDS5-F1
#
_cell.length_a   1.000
_cell.length_b   1.000
_cell.length_c   1.000
_cell.angle_alpha   90.00
_cell.angle_beta   90.00
_cell.angle_gamma   90.00
#
_symmetry.space_group_name_H-M   'P 1'
#
loop_
_entity.id
_entity.type
_entity.pdbx_description
1 polymer ?
#
loop_
_entity_poly.entity_id
_entity_poly.type
_entity_poly.pdbx_seq_one_letter_code
_entity_poly.pdbx_strand_id
1 'polypeptide(L)'
;MDEPTPPTVYRMSLLEGGAIALGGLLVIVGGIIGLGDKAVRNATDPARAEAIARSIVDYQIPGQVHGLFGLNLGSVKMGVVTNAPPDASVQPRDSSGQPNTGDRTRVELLVARTPLSSRNRIRHTDGESDFSLLSLPGVSISYEIQGEFQPTSSRDQTGLLCDVTTRLNVEEGTARLADSPRPIPAIRYEASIELDAQNHSVVLMAIGQNARQTARQVFGSLRCR
;
A
#
# COMPACT_ATOMS: atom_id res chain seq x y z
N MET A 1 71.66 9.56 -15.90
CA MET A 1 70.71 10.32 -16.74
C MET A 1 69.84 9.27 -17.38
N ASP A 2 68.68 8.97 -16.78
CA ASP A 2 67.76 7.98 -17.32
C ASP A 2 66.94 8.63 -18.43
N GLU A 3 66.96 7.99 -19.60
CA GLU A 3 66.26 8.41 -20.81
C GLU A 3 64.77 8.12 -20.63
N PRO A 4 63.88 9.12 -20.79
CA PRO A 4 62.45 8.91 -20.56
C PRO A 4 61.89 7.98 -21.64
N THR A 5 61.48 6.77 -21.25
CA THR A 5 60.80 5.82 -22.15
C THR A 5 59.53 6.44 -22.73
N PRO A 6 59.31 6.32 -24.05
CA PRO A 6 58.16 6.91 -24.71
C PRO A 6 56.86 6.25 -24.21
N PRO A 7 55.75 7.01 -24.10
CA PRO A 7 54.49 6.48 -23.63
C PRO A 7 53.96 5.42 -24.62
N THR A 8 53.76 4.20 -24.14
CA THR A 8 53.11 3.13 -24.89
C THR A 8 51.65 3.49 -25.14
N VAL A 9 51.32 3.78 -26.40
CA VAL A 9 49.93 4.04 -26.81
C VAL A 9 49.18 2.71 -26.87
N TYR A 10 48.43 2.41 -25.80
CA TYR A 10 47.60 1.21 -25.73
C TYR A 10 46.42 1.34 -26.71
N ARG A 11 46.45 0.56 -27.79
CA ARG A 11 45.31 0.45 -28.71
C ARG A 11 44.31 -0.56 -28.14
N MET A 12 43.26 -0.06 -27.49
CA MET A 12 42.14 -0.92 -27.10
C MET A 12 41.48 -1.51 -28.36
N SER A 13 41.34 -2.83 -28.38
CA SER A 13 40.50 -3.50 -29.37
C SER A 13 39.04 -3.14 -29.10
N LEU A 14 38.27 -2.85 -30.15
CA LEU A 14 36.82 -2.59 -30.03
C LEU A 14 36.08 -3.70 -29.25
N LEU A 15 36.61 -4.92 -29.31
CA LEU A 15 36.04 -6.08 -28.62
C LEU A 15 36.28 -6.04 -27.09
N GLU A 16 37.43 -5.54 -26.64
CA GLU A 16 37.76 -5.37 -25.22
C GLU A 16 36.89 -4.26 -24.59
N GLY A 17 36.69 -3.15 -25.30
CA GLY A 17 35.77 -2.09 -24.88
C GLY A 17 34.32 -2.58 -24.77
N GLY A 18 33.86 -3.39 -25.74
CA GLY A 18 32.53 -4.00 -25.71
C GLY A 18 32.33 -4.93 -24.52
N ALA A 19 33.33 -5.76 -24.19
CA ALA A 19 33.26 -6.67 -23.05
C ALA A 19 33.18 -5.93 -21.71
N ILE A 20 33.97 -4.85 -21.52
CA ILE A 20 33.93 -4.03 -20.31
C ILE A 20 32.57 -3.34 -20.16
N ALA A 21 32.04 -2.77 -21.25
CA ALA A 21 30.74 -2.11 -21.23
C ALA A 21 29.61 -3.08 -20.87
N LEU A 22 29.60 -4.28 -21.48
CA LEU A 22 28.62 -5.32 -21.16
C LEU A 22 28.74 -5.80 -19.71
N GLY A 23 29.97 -6.01 -19.21
CA GLY A 23 30.21 -6.37 -17.82
C GLY A 23 29.70 -5.30 -16.84
N GLY A 24 29.98 -4.02 -17.12
CA GLY A 24 29.46 -2.91 -16.33
C GLY A 24 27.93 -2.85 -16.31
N LEU A 25 27.29 -3.03 -17.47
CA LEU A 25 25.83 -3.07 -17.57
C LEU A 25 25.22 -4.22 -16.74
N LEU A 26 25.80 -5.42 -16.81
CA LEU A 26 25.34 -6.57 -16.03
C LEU A 26 25.45 -6.35 -14.53
N VAL A 27 26.51 -5.67 -14.05
CA VAL A 27 26.65 -5.31 -12.63
C VAL A 27 25.57 -4.32 -12.20
N ILE A 28 25.27 -3.30 -13.03
CA ILE A 28 24.21 -2.33 -12.74
C ILE A 28 22.85 -3.02 -12.67
N VAL A 29 22.53 -3.85 -13.67
CA VAL A 29 21.27 -4.61 -13.70
C VAL A 29 21.15 -5.55 -12.50
N GLY A 30 22.22 -6.30 -12.19
CA GLY A 30 22.26 -7.17 -11.02
C GLY A 30 22.09 -6.40 -9.70
N GLY A 31 22.70 -5.22 -9.58
CA GLY A 31 22.56 -4.33 -8.43
C GLY A 31 21.12 -3.84 -8.24
N ILE A 32 20.44 -3.43 -9.32
CA ILE A 32 19.04 -3.00 -9.27
C ILE A 32 18.12 -4.14 -8.83
N ILE A 33 18.31 -5.35 -9.38
CA ILE A 33 17.52 -6.53 -8.99
C ILE A 33 17.71 -6.86 -7.51
N GLY A 34 18.96 -6.85 -7.02
CA GLY A 34 19.27 -7.14 -5.62
C GLY A 34 18.69 -6.11 -4.64
N LEU A 35 18.72 -4.82 -5.00
CA LEU A 35 18.06 -3.76 -4.23
C LEU A 35 16.54 -3.89 -4.27
N GLY A 36 15.98 -4.27 -5.42
CA GLY A 36 14.55 -4.52 -5.60
C GLY A 36 14.04 -5.63 -4.68
N ASP A 37 14.69 -6.80 -4.64
CA ASP A 37 14.29 -7.92 -3.78
C ASP A 37 14.31 -7.53 -2.29
N LYS A 38 15.36 -6.82 -1.84
CA LYS A 38 15.41 -6.32 -0.46
C LYS A 38 14.34 -5.28 -0.17
N ALA A 39 14.05 -4.38 -1.11
CA ALA A 39 13.01 -3.38 -0.95
C ALA A 39 11.63 -4.04 -0.82
N VAL A 40 11.33 -5.04 -1.67
CA VAL A 40 10.08 -5.80 -1.64
C VAL A 40 9.94 -6.57 -0.34
N ARG A 41 10.95 -7.36 0.06
CA ARG A 41 10.89 -8.13 1.32
C ARG A 41 10.75 -7.25 2.56
N ASN A 42 11.42 -6.09 2.55
CA ASN A 42 11.27 -5.11 3.62
C ASN A 42 9.88 -4.46 3.62
N ALA A 43 9.30 -4.23 2.44
CA ALA A 43 7.98 -3.65 2.32
C ALA A 43 6.88 -4.64 2.69
N THR A 44 7.09 -5.93 2.49
CA THR A 44 6.13 -7.01 2.81
C THR A 44 6.36 -7.66 4.17
N ASP A 45 7.29 -7.16 4.99
CA ASP A 45 7.45 -7.60 6.38
C ASP A 45 6.20 -7.18 7.20
N PRO A 46 5.40 -8.13 7.71
CA PRO A 46 4.15 -7.82 8.39
C PRO A 46 4.33 -6.97 9.64
N ALA A 47 5.37 -7.22 10.43
CA ALA A 47 5.63 -6.48 11.67
C ALA A 47 6.03 -5.04 11.35
N ARG A 48 6.83 -4.86 10.30
CA ARG A 48 7.25 -3.53 9.85
C ARG A 48 6.09 -2.75 9.24
N ALA A 49 5.25 -3.38 8.42
CA ALA A 49 4.06 -2.78 7.84
C ALA A 49 3.08 -2.30 8.93
N GLU A 50 2.84 -3.13 9.96
CA GLU A 50 2.01 -2.72 11.10
C GLU A 50 2.63 -1.55 11.88
N ALA A 51 3.94 -1.60 12.15
CA ALA A 51 4.65 -0.53 12.84
C ALA A 51 4.60 0.79 12.06
N ILE A 52 4.72 0.75 10.73
CA ILE A 52 4.59 1.94 9.88
C ILE A 52 3.16 2.50 9.97
N ALA A 53 2.14 1.65 9.84
CA ALA A 53 0.74 2.06 9.97
C ALA A 53 0.47 2.72 11.34
N ARG A 54 0.90 2.09 12.44
CA ARG A 54 0.79 2.64 13.80
C ARG A 54 1.60 3.92 14.03
N SER A 55 2.65 4.15 13.24
CA SER A 55 3.41 5.41 13.27
C SER A 55 2.70 6.56 12.56
N ILE A 56 1.63 6.29 11.82
CA ILE A 56 0.80 7.28 11.13
C ILE A 56 -0.51 7.50 11.91
N VAL A 57 -1.19 6.41 12.26
CA VAL A 57 -2.50 6.42 12.92
C VAL A 57 -2.59 5.28 13.94
N ASP A 58 -3.11 5.57 15.13
CA ASP A 58 -3.61 4.57 16.07
C ASP A 58 -4.99 4.08 15.63
N TYR A 59 -5.21 2.77 15.68
CA TYR A 59 -6.44 2.12 15.23
C TYR A 59 -6.79 0.90 16.08
N GLN A 60 -8.06 0.52 16.05
CA GLN A 60 -8.58 -0.70 16.69
C GLN A 60 -9.35 -1.52 15.66
N ILE A 61 -8.70 -2.54 15.11
CA ILE A 61 -9.33 -3.51 14.21
C ILE A 61 -9.67 -4.76 15.03
N PRO A 62 -10.89 -5.32 14.93
CA PRO A 62 -11.26 -6.51 15.70
C PRO A 62 -10.46 -7.74 15.24
N GLY A 63 -9.97 -8.51 16.21
CA GLY A 63 -9.20 -9.73 15.97
C GLY A 63 -7.69 -9.50 15.95
N GLN A 64 -6.96 -10.47 15.40
CA GLN A 64 -5.51 -10.34 15.20
C GLN A 64 -5.27 -9.52 13.94
N VAL A 65 -4.37 -8.54 14.03
CA VAL A 65 -3.99 -7.67 12.92
C VAL A 65 -2.63 -8.09 12.39
N HIS A 66 -2.47 -8.05 11.08
CA HIS A 66 -1.22 -8.31 10.37
C HIS A 66 -0.97 -7.17 9.38
N GLY A 67 0.29 -6.73 9.28
CA GLY A 67 0.68 -5.86 8.17
C GLY A 67 0.78 -6.63 6.86
N LEU A 68 0.33 -6.02 5.77
CA LEU A 68 0.47 -6.55 4.40
C LEU A 68 1.59 -5.83 3.65
N PHE A 69 1.65 -4.50 3.80
CA PHE A 69 2.57 -3.66 3.07
C PHE A 69 2.97 -2.44 3.89
N GLY A 70 4.25 -2.07 3.85
CA GLY A 70 4.82 -0.98 4.61
C GLY A 70 5.90 -0.26 3.83
N LEU A 71 5.67 1.01 3.50
CA LEU A 71 6.64 1.88 2.85
C LEU A 71 7.02 3.02 3.77
N ASN A 72 8.32 3.25 3.93
CA ASN A 72 8.85 4.42 4.64
C ASN A 72 10.02 4.98 3.83
N LEU A 73 9.75 6.00 3.01
CA LEU A 73 10.70 6.66 2.13
C LEU A 73 10.75 8.15 2.45
N GLY A 74 11.76 8.55 3.22
CA GLY A 74 11.93 9.94 3.66
C GLY A 74 10.73 10.41 4.48
N SER A 75 10.00 11.40 3.97
CA SER A 75 8.78 11.95 4.59
C SER A 75 7.50 11.23 4.16
N VAL A 76 7.58 10.28 3.23
CA VAL A 76 6.43 9.48 2.78
C VAL A 76 6.36 8.20 3.58
N LYS A 77 5.21 7.97 4.22
CA LYS A 77 4.91 6.72 4.90
C LYS A 77 3.60 6.15 4.39
N MET A 78 3.55 4.84 4.20
CA MET A 78 2.33 4.12 3.85
C MET A 78 2.35 2.78 4.58
N GLY A 79 1.23 2.42 5.20
CA GLY A 79 1.07 1.14 5.86
C GLY A 79 -0.30 0.57 5.50
N VAL A 80 -0.32 -0.72 5.22
CA VAL A 80 -1.54 -1.48 5.01
C VAL A 80 -1.59 -2.62 6.01
N VAL A 81 -2.69 -2.70 6.74
CA VAL A 81 -2.94 -3.72 7.75
C VAL A 81 -4.29 -4.38 7.52
N THR A 82 -4.40 -5.64 7.88
CA THR A 82 -5.64 -6.41 7.77
C THR A 82 -5.81 -7.35 8.96
N ASN A 83 -7.05 -7.73 9.27
CA ASN A 83 -7.31 -8.87 10.16
C ASN A 83 -7.58 -10.18 9.41
N ALA A 84 -7.44 -10.18 8.08
CA ALA A 84 -7.48 -11.40 7.30
C ALA A 84 -6.19 -12.21 7.55
N PRO A 85 -6.28 -13.56 7.58
CA PRO A 85 -5.10 -14.39 7.58
C PRO A 85 -4.27 -14.11 6.32
N PRO A 86 -2.93 -14.03 6.42
CA PRO A 86 -2.06 -13.83 5.25
C PRO A 86 -2.16 -14.99 4.25
N ASP A 87 -2.42 -16.20 4.77
CA ASP A 87 -2.63 -17.41 3.96
C ASP A 87 -4.13 -17.74 3.91
N ALA A 88 -4.80 -17.29 2.84
CA ALA A 88 -6.20 -17.65 2.56
C ALA A 88 -6.43 -19.17 2.43
N SER A 89 -5.35 -19.97 2.32
CA SER A 89 -5.37 -21.43 2.26
C SER A 89 -5.51 -22.12 3.63
N VAL A 90 -5.26 -21.42 4.74
CA VAL A 90 -5.31 -21.98 6.09
C VAL A 90 -6.50 -21.40 6.85
N GLN A 91 -7.71 -21.57 6.31
CA GLN A 91 -8.90 -21.37 7.12
C GLN A 91 -9.07 -22.59 8.04
N PRO A 92 -9.23 -22.40 9.37
CA PRO A 92 -9.61 -23.49 10.25
C PRO A 92 -10.95 -24.04 9.76
N ARG A 93 -10.93 -25.26 9.21
CA ARG A 93 -12.16 -26.00 8.97
C ARG A 93 -12.82 -26.25 10.30
N ASP A 94 -14.12 -26.01 10.38
CA ASP A 94 -14.89 -26.46 11.52
C ASP A 94 -14.89 -28.00 11.59
N SER A 95 -15.43 -28.54 12.67
CA SER A 95 -15.59 -29.99 12.88
C SER A 95 -16.40 -30.67 11.77
N SER A 96 -17.19 -29.91 11.00
CA SER A 96 -17.94 -30.38 9.83
C SER A 96 -17.13 -30.33 8.51
N GLY A 97 -15.88 -29.89 8.54
CA GLY A 97 -15.04 -29.75 7.35
C GLY A 97 -15.47 -28.61 6.43
N GLN A 98 -16.43 -27.78 6.85
CA GLN A 98 -16.81 -26.58 6.12
C GLN A 98 -15.90 -25.43 6.53
N PRO A 99 -15.52 -24.56 5.59
CA PRO A 99 -14.85 -23.32 5.95
C PRO A 99 -15.81 -22.56 6.86
N ASN A 100 -15.38 -22.34 8.10
CA ASN A 100 -16.13 -21.53 9.04
C ASN A 100 -15.98 -20.07 8.58
N THR A 101 -16.73 -19.71 7.54
CA THR A 101 -16.95 -18.32 7.10
C THR A 101 -17.76 -17.54 8.12
N GLY A 102 -18.02 -18.15 9.29
CA GLY A 102 -18.79 -17.62 10.40
C GLY A 102 -18.42 -16.19 10.70
N ASP A 103 -19.28 -15.30 10.22
CA ASP A 103 -19.56 -13.92 10.61
C ASP A 103 -18.37 -12.97 10.83
N ARG A 104 -17.15 -13.41 10.54
CA ARG A 104 -15.95 -12.62 10.73
C ARG A 104 -15.87 -11.59 9.62
N THR A 105 -16.09 -10.35 10.00
CA THR A 105 -15.88 -9.22 9.11
C THR A 105 -14.39 -9.03 8.91
N ARG A 106 -13.96 -9.19 7.67
CA ARG A 106 -12.62 -8.86 7.23
C ARG A 106 -12.49 -7.35 7.12
N VAL A 107 -11.39 -6.81 7.59
CA VAL A 107 -11.07 -5.39 7.58
C VAL A 107 -9.69 -5.22 6.97
N GLU A 108 -9.57 -4.24 6.09
CA GLU A 108 -8.31 -3.83 5.48
C GLU A 108 -8.21 -2.30 5.57
N LEU A 109 -7.12 -1.83 6.16
CA LEU A 109 -6.87 -0.43 6.44
C LEU A 109 -5.56 -0.02 5.80
N LEU A 110 -5.64 0.84 4.80
CA LEU A 110 -4.52 1.58 4.26
C LEU A 110 -4.47 2.96 4.92
N VAL A 111 -3.29 3.30 5.44
CA VAL A 111 -2.98 4.64 5.93
C VAL A 111 -1.74 5.17 5.21
N ALA A 112 -1.77 6.42 4.80
CA ALA A 112 -0.66 7.08 4.14
C ALA A 112 -0.46 8.49 4.71
N ARG A 113 0.81 8.91 4.76
CA ARG A 113 1.24 10.24 5.19
C ARG A 113 2.28 10.78 4.22
N THR A 114 2.03 11.95 3.67
CA THR A 114 2.90 12.61 2.68
C THR A 114 3.09 14.10 3.02
N PRO A 115 4.25 14.71 2.70
CA PRO A 115 4.41 16.15 2.88
C PRO A 115 3.54 16.93 1.89
N LEU A 116 3.00 18.09 2.26
CA LEU A 116 2.21 18.92 1.35
C LEU A 116 3.05 19.52 0.21
N SER A 117 4.35 19.72 0.43
CA SER A 117 5.28 20.33 -0.52
C SER A 117 5.49 19.52 -1.81
N SER A 118 5.11 18.24 -1.83
CA SER A 118 5.25 17.38 -3.02
C SER A 118 4.07 17.47 -4.01
N ARG A 119 3.01 18.24 -3.71
CA ARG A 119 1.96 18.54 -4.72
C ARG A 119 2.48 19.57 -5.73
N ASN A 120 3.39 19.16 -6.61
CA ASN A 120 3.42 19.76 -7.93
C ASN A 120 2.06 19.49 -8.56
N ARG A 121 1.31 20.54 -8.91
CA ARG A 121 -0.04 20.46 -9.50
C ARG A 121 -0.01 19.71 -10.83
N ILE A 122 -0.01 18.38 -10.81
CA ILE A 122 -0.30 17.59 -12.00
C ILE A 122 -1.83 17.55 -12.09
N ARG A 123 -2.38 18.55 -12.79
CA ARG A 123 -3.81 18.67 -13.06
C ARG A 123 -4.23 17.51 -13.96
N HIS A 124 -4.72 16.41 -13.39
CA HIS A 124 -5.35 15.34 -14.17
C HIS A 124 -6.74 15.83 -14.62
N THR A 125 -6.98 15.79 -15.93
CA THR A 125 -8.16 16.38 -16.57
C THR A 125 -9.33 15.43 -16.76
N ASP A 126 -9.25 14.15 -16.45
CA ASP A 126 -10.32 13.20 -16.73
C ASP A 126 -10.76 12.45 -15.48
N GLY A 127 -12.07 12.48 -15.21
CA GLY A 127 -12.75 12.09 -13.98
C GLY A 127 -12.85 10.59 -13.73
N GLU A 128 -11.71 9.91 -13.67
CA GLU A 128 -11.62 8.54 -13.17
C GLU A 128 -11.04 8.58 -11.74
N SER A 129 -11.80 8.05 -10.79
CA SER A 129 -11.52 8.07 -9.34
C SER A 129 -10.40 7.12 -8.94
N ASP A 130 -9.30 7.10 -9.70
CA ASP A 130 -8.11 6.35 -9.32
C ASP A 130 -7.38 7.13 -8.24
N PHE A 131 -7.48 6.63 -7.01
CA PHE A 131 -6.79 7.17 -5.84
C PHE A 131 -5.27 7.02 -6.05
N SER A 132 -4.66 7.96 -6.76
CA SER A 132 -3.22 8.12 -6.87
C SER A 132 -2.68 8.71 -5.57
N LEU A 133 -2.76 7.92 -4.48
CA LEU A 133 -2.31 8.27 -3.12
C LEU A 133 -0.85 8.75 -3.08
N LEU A 134 -0.07 8.32 -4.06
CA LEU A 134 1.31 8.70 -4.27
C LEU A 134 1.51 8.88 -5.78
N SER A 135 1.09 10.01 -6.35
CA SER A 135 1.62 10.47 -7.64
C SER A 135 3.02 11.04 -7.40
N LEU A 136 3.92 10.20 -6.90
CA LEU A 136 5.34 10.51 -6.88
C LEU A 136 5.81 10.49 -8.34
N PRO A 137 6.75 11.35 -8.75
CA PRO A 137 7.29 11.32 -10.11
C PRO A 137 7.84 9.92 -10.42
N GLY A 138 7.17 9.19 -11.31
CA GLY A 138 7.56 7.85 -11.76
C GLY A 138 6.97 6.66 -10.98
N VAL A 139 6.10 6.86 -9.99
CA VAL A 139 5.45 5.76 -9.26
C VAL A 139 3.98 6.08 -9.06
N SER A 140 3.07 5.28 -9.64
CA SER A 140 1.66 5.23 -9.26
C SER A 140 1.43 3.94 -8.47
N ILE A 141 1.05 4.06 -7.20
CA ILE A 141 0.70 2.90 -6.39
C ILE A 141 -0.82 2.77 -6.41
N SER A 142 -1.35 1.96 -7.32
CA SER A 142 -2.71 1.45 -7.22
C SER A 142 -2.73 0.36 -6.17
N TYR A 143 -3.39 0.61 -5.04
CA TYR A 143 -3.60 -0.40 -4.03
C TYR A 143 -4.88 -1.16 -4.35
N GLU A 144 -4.74 -2.36 -4.92
CA GLU A 144 -5.86 -3.28 -5.11
C GLU A 144 -6.15 -3.96 -3.77
N ILE A 145 -7.19 -3.47 -3.10
CA ILE A 145 -7.68 -4.07 -1.86
C ILE A 145 -8.08 -5.52 -2.18
N GLN A 146 -7.85 -6.47 -1.27
CA GLN A 146 -8.04 -7.88 -1.62
C GLN A 146 -9.48 -8.19 -2.10
N GLY A 147 -9.58 -8.53 -3.39
CA GLY A 147 -10.83 -8.90 -4.05
C GLY A 147 -11.36 -7.83 -5.00
N GLU A 148 -12.27 -8.24 -5.87
CA GLU A 148 -12.94 -7.34 -6.81
C GLU A 148 -14.10 -6.64 -6.08
N PHE A 149 -13.92 -5.37 -5.72
CA PHE A 149 -14.98 -4.55 -5.11
C PHE A 149 -15.84 -3.90 -6.20
N GLN A 150 -17.14 -4.15 -6.14
CA GLN A 150 -18.15 -3.61 -7.04
C GLN A 150 -19.06 -2.65 -6.26
N PRO A 151 -18.82 -1.32 -6.32
CA PRO A 151 -19.65 -0.33 -5.62
C PRO A 151 -21.05 -0.29 -6.24
N THR A 152 -22.06 -0.28 -5.38
CA THR A 152 -23.48 -0.15 -5.76
C THR A 152 -24.05 1.22 -5.42
N SER A 153 -23.43 1.91 -4.45
CA SER A 153 -23.72 3.29 -4.11
C SER A 153 -22.46 3.97 -3.60
N SER A 154 -22.39 5.29 -3.83
CA SER A 154 -21.36 6.17 -3.28
C SER A 154 -22.07 7.37 -2.67
N ARG A 155 -21.61 7.81 -1.51
CA ARG A 155 -22.08 9.04 -0.87
C ARG A 155 -20.94 9.77 -0.17
N ASP A 156 -20.91 11.08 -0.35
CA ASP A 156 -20.10 11.94 0.51
C ASP A 156 -20.87 12.23 1.80
N GLN A 157 -20.21 12.06 2.93
CA GLN A 157 -20.73 12.45 4.24
C GLN A 157 -19.65 13.18 5.05
N THR A 158 -20.08 13.97 6.03
CA THR A 158 -19.14 14.59 6.98
C THR A 158 -18.82 13.60 8.09
N GLY A 159 -17.53 13.47 8.42
CA GLY A 159 -17.05 12.62 9.51
C GLY A 159 -15.86 13.25 10.22
N LEU A 160 -15.35 12.55 11.25
CA LEU A 160 -14.12 12.93 11.93
C LEU A 160 -13.03 11.94 11.54
N LEU A 161 -11.90 12.44 11.04
CA LEU A 161 -10.66 11.69 10.90
C LEU A 161 -9.64 12.37 11.82
N CYS A 162 -9.09 11.64 12.79
CA CYS A 162 -8.12 12.19 13.73
C CYS A 162 -8.59 13.46 14.44
N ASP A 163 -9.84 13.45 14.90
CA ASP A 163 -10.50 14.58 15.57
C ASP A 163 -10.68 15.85 14.70
N VAL A 164 -10.41 15.75 13.39
CA VAL A 164 -10.63 16.82 12.40
C VAL A 164 -11.86 16.48 11.55
N THR A 165 -12.79 17.45 11.43
CA THR A 165 -13.94 17.33 10.54
C THR A 165 -13.49 17.28 9.09
N THR A 166 -13.84 16.21 8.38
CA THR A 166 -13.47 16.00 6.98
C THR A 166 -14.62 15.43 6.16
N ARG A 167 -14.47 15.50 4.84
CA ARG A 167 -15.33 14.78 3.89
C ARG A 167 -14.88 13.33 3.82
N LEU A 168 -15.83 12.43 3.97
CA LEU A 168 -15.67 11.00 3.91
C LEU A 168 -16.50 10.49 2.71
N ASN A 169 -15.83 9.94 1.71
CA ASN A 169 -16.51 9.18 0.65
C ASN A 169 -16.80 7.78 1.19
N VAL A 170 -18.07 7.39 1.19
CA VAL A 170 -18.54 6.07 1.62
C VAL A 170 -19.15 5.35 0.44
N GLU A 171 -18.54 4.23 0.09
CA GLU A 171 -19.02 3.36 -0.97
C GLU A 171 -19.54 2.06 -0.39
N GLU A 172 -20.76 1.69 -0.74
CA GLU A 172 -21.38 0.43 -0.33
C GLU A 172 -21.54 -0.46 -1.56
N GLY A 173 -21.23 -1.74 -1.43
CA GLY A 173 -21.25 -2.65 -2.56
C GLY A 173 -21.05 -4.10 -2.16
N THR A 174 -20.49 -4.86 -3.08
CA THR A 174 -20.10 -6.25 -2.82
C THR A 174 -18.66 -6.47 -3.23
N ALA A 175 -17.97 -7.38 -2.54
CA ALA A 175 -16.62 -7.82 -2.89
C ALA A 175 -16.65 -9.28 -3.29
N ARG A 176 -15.90 -9.65 -4.33
CA ARG A 176 -15.60 -11.04 -4.69
C ARG A 176 -14.20 -11.37 -4.21
N LEU A 177 -14.11 -12.32 -3.28
CA LEU A 177 -12.83 -12.79 -2.75
C LEU A 177 -12.38 -14.03 -3.53
N ALA A 178 -11.07 -14.26 -3.63
CA ALA A 178 -10.53 -15.42 -4.34
C ALA A 178 -10.97 -16.77 -3.73
N ASP A 179 -11.29 -16.80 -2.44
CA ASP A 179 -11.72 -17.96 -1.67
C ASP A 179 -13.25 -18.11 -1.58
N SER A 180 -14.03 -17.16 -2.09
CA SER A 180 -15.50 -17.21 -2.07
C SER A 180 -16.09 -16.99 -3.47
N PRO A 181 -16.84 -17.97 -4.03
CA PRO A 181 -17.49 -17.79 -5.32
C PRO A 181 -18.67 -16.83 -5.28
N ARG A 182 -19.16 -16.46 -4.08
CA ARG A 182 -20.31 -15.57 -3.90
C ARG A 182 -19.84 -14.16 -3.53
N PRO A 183 -20.42 -13.11 -4.13
CA PRO A 183 -20.21 -11.75 -3.68
C PRO A 183 -20.64 -11.59 -2.21
N ILE A 184 -19.80 -10.92 -1.43
CA ILE A 184 -20.02 -10.66 0.01
C ILE A 184 -20.28 -9.16 0.18
N PRO A 185 -21.22 -8.73 1.03
CA PRO A 185 -21.41 -7.31 1.33
C PRO A 185 -20.10 -6.65 1.76
N ALA A 186 -19.82 -5.48 1.20
CA ALA A 186 -18.60 -4.73 1.47
C ALA A 186 -18.89 -3.24 1.54
N ILE A 187 -18.05 -2.53 2.30
CA ILE A 187 -18.11 -1.08 2.44
C ILE A 187 -16.70 -0.50 2.45
N ARG A 188 -16.51 0.62 1.75
CA ARG A 188 -15.24 1.34 1.63
C ARG A 188 -15.40 2.77 2.12
N TYR A 189 -14.48 3.21 2.99
CA TYR A 189 -14.42 4.53 3.61
C TYR A 189 -13.13 5.18 3.16
N GLU A 190 -13.23 6.36 2.54
CA GLU A 190 -12.08 7.12 2.05
C GLU A 190 -12.12 8.53 2.61
N ALA A 191 -11.03 8.93 3.27
CA ALA A 191 -10.91 10.26 3.80
C ALA A 191 -9.46 10.75 3.72
N SER A 192 -9.31 12.07 3.60
CA SER A 192 -8.02 12.74 3.66
C SER A 192 -8.13 13.99 4.52
N ILE A 193 -7.08 14.30 5.27
CA ILE A 193 -6.95 15.54 6.04
C ILE A 193 -5.54 16.10 5.89
N GLU A 194 -5.41 17.40 6.08
CA GLU A 194 -4.12 18.06 6.18
C GLU A 194 -3.86 18.39 7.65
N LEU A 195 -2.77 17.86 8.20
CA LEU A 195 -2.35 18.02 9.60
C LEU A 195 -0.83 18.21 9.63
N ASP A 196 -0.35 19.25 10.32
CA ASP A 196 1.08 19.55 10.48
C ASP A 196 1.88 19.61 9.17
N ALA A 197 1.33 20.29 8.15
CA ALA A 197 1.88 20.37 6.80
C ALA A 197 2.09 19.02 6.11
N GLN A 198 1.35 18.00 6.54
CA GLN A 198 1.32 16.66 5.97
C GLN A 198 -0.10 16.28 5.58
N ASN A 199 -0.27 15.65 4.43
CA ASN A 199 -1.52 15.03 4.03
C ASN A 199 -1.59 13.62 4.61
N HIS A 200 -2.63 13.35 5.39
CA HIS A 200 -2.95 12.02 5.90
C HIS A 200 -4.14 11.49 5.10
N SER A 201 -3.96 10.33 4.48
CA SER A 201 -5.01 9.68 3.70
C SER A 201 -5.29 8.30 4.28
N VAL A 202 -6.57 7.96 4.40
CA VAL A 202 -7.03 6.68 4.92
C VAL A 202 -8.03 6.06 3.96
N VAL A 203 -7.80 4.79 3.64
CA VAL A 203 -8.76 3.94 2.93
C VAL A 203 -9.04 2.72 3.80
N LEU A 204 -10.29 2.55 4.21
CA LEU A 204 -10.74 1.45 5.05
C LEU A 204 -11.78 0.64 4.29
N MET A 205 -11.54 -0.65 4.09
CA MET A 205 -12.51 -1.57 3.53
C MET A 205 -12.92 -2.60 4.58
N ALA A 206 -14.21 -2.83 4.73
CA ALA A 206 -14.73 -3.95 5.51
C ALA A 206 -15.60 -4.85 4.63
N ILE A 207 -15.43 -6.16 4.77
CA ILE A 207 -16.08 -7.20 3.96
C ILE A 207 -16.71 -8.22 4.90
N GLY A 208 -18.02 -8.44 4.79
CA GLY A 208 -18.77 -9.33 5.65
C GLY A 208 -20.19 -8.82 5.93
N GLN A 209 -21.02 -9.65 6.57
CA GLN A 209 -22.42 -9.28 6.89
C GLN A 209 -22.49 -8.04 7.80
N ASN A 210 -21.52 -7.89 8.71
CA ASN A 210 -21.40 -6.75 9.62
C ASN A 210 -20.41 -5.67 9.12
N ALA A 211 -20.12 -5.63 7.82
CA ALA A 211 -19.16 -4.70 7.22
C ALA A 211 -19.42 -3.24 7.60
N ARG A 212 -20.68 -2.78 7.50
CA ARG A 212 -21.06 -1.39 7.81
C ARG A 212 -20.78 -1.02 9.27
N GLN A 213 -21.16 -1.87 10.22
CA GLN A 213 -20.96 -1.60 11.65
C GLN A 213 -19.47 -1.64 12.01
N THR A 214 -18.76 -2.65 11.50
CA THR A 214 -17.32 -2.80 11.75
C THR A 214 -16.52 -1.64 11.17
N ALA A 215 -16.79 -1.23 9.92
CA ALA A 215 -16.13 -0.08 9.32
C ALA A 215 -16.35 1.21 10.12
N ARG A 216 -17.57 1.47 10.59
CA ARG A 216 -17.85 2.62 11.46
C ARG A 216 -17.06 2.59 12.76
N GLN A 217 -16.99 1.42 13.41
CA GLN A 217 -16.24 1.23 14.64
C GLN A 217 -14.74 1.47 14.42
N VAL A 218 -14.16 0.84 13.39
CA VAL A 218 -12.73 0.97 13.07
C VAL A 218 -12.41 2.41 12.69
N PHE A 219 -13.20 3.04 11.82
CA PHE A 219 -13.00 4.42 11.41
C PHE A 219 -13.11 5.39 12.60
N GLY A 220 -14.08 5.18 13.49
CA GLY A 220 -14.22 5.99 14.72
C GLY A 220 -13.06 5.84 15.70
N SER A 221 -12.29 4.74 15.62
CA SER A 221 -11.11 4.49 16.45
C SER A 221 -9.84 5.20 15.97
N LEU A 222 -9.82 5.76 14.77
CA LEU A 222 -8.61 6.32 14.16
C LEU A 222 -8.16 7.60 14.86
N ARG A 223 -6.89 7.67 15.26
CA ARG A 223 -6.23 8.86 15.84
C ARG A 223 -4.86 9.08 15.22
N CYS A 224 -4.58 10.26 14.65
CA CYS A 224 -3.32 10.52 13.95
C CYS A 224 -2.17 10.79 14.94
N ARG A 225 -0.93 10.55 14.48
CA ARG A 225 0.31 10.78 15.22
C ARG A 225 1.31 11.66 14.46
#